data_AF-A0A1E3NE94-F1
#
_entry.id   AF-A0A1E3NE94-F1
#
_cell.length_a   1.000
_cell.length_b   1.000
_cell.length_c   1.000
_cell.angle_alpha   90.00
_cell.angle_beta   90.00
_cell.angle_gamma   90.00
#
_symmetry.space_group_name_H-M   'P 1'
#
loop_
_entity.id
_entity.type
_entity.pdbx_description
1 polymer ?
#
loop_
_entity_poly.entity_id
_entity_poly.type
_entity_poly.pdbx_seq_one_letter_code
_entity_poly.pdbx_strand_id
1 'polypeptide(L)'
;MTQDRPINEYENLPVNSPLINLGFHMQRFKREMVLSGEVPEWVLDNLNELLDIVLDSCTKLELKFEYKFSRVSNVLNRITGMDGFIVPFLDGTLPPACCEFKSAEEIDGISRHNMIMCLNGYDIEFDEEETPSLLKSKLRDALGLIGAIDYVYEYSDNWE
;
A
#
# COMPACT_ATOMS: atom_id res chain seq x y z
N MET A 1 1.13 33.54 -14.18
CA MET A 1 1.41 32.31 -14.95
C MET A 1 1.50 31.18 -13.95
N THR A 2 0.36 30.66 -13.54
CA THR A 2 0.26 29.46 -12.70
C THR A 2 0.38 28.27 -13.63
N GLN A 3 1.46 27.49 -13.47
CA GLN A 3 1.62 26.23 -14.18
C GLN A 3 0.52 25.28 -13.70
N ASP A 4 -0.40 24.93 -14.59
CA ASP A 4 -1.25 23.76 -14.43
C ASP A 4 -0.35 22.56 -14.15
N ARG A 5 -0.47 21.95 -12.98
CA ARG A 5 0.19 20.68 -12.69
C ARG A 5 -0.38 19.63 -13.67
N PRO A 6 0.47 18.82 -14.31
CA PRO A 6 0.00 17.88 -15.30
C PRO A 6 -0.86 16.80 -14.64
N ILE A 7 -2.01 16.53 -15.25
CA ILE A 7 -3.03 15.53 -14.87
C ILE A 7 -2.49 14.08 -14.90
N ASN A 8 -1.23 13.88 -15.33
CA ASN A 8 -0.65 12.58 -15.64
C ASN A 8 -0.26 11.70 -14.44
N GLU A 9 -0.35 12.18 -13.20
CA GLU A 9 -0.04 11.34 -12.03
C GLU A 9 -1.13 10.30 -11.71
N TYR A 10 -2.32 10.41 -12.33
CA TYR A 10 -3.47 9.54 -12.05
C TYR A 10 -3.77 8.51 -13.15
N GLU A 11 -3.03 8.48 -14.26
CA GLU A 11 -3.29 7.56 -15.38
C GLU A 11 -3.03 6.07 -15.07
N ASN A 12 -2.29 5.78 -13.99
CA ASN A 12 -1.97 4.41 -13.58
C ASN A 12 -2.81 3.90 -12.39
N LEU A 13 -3.73 4.71 -11.86
CA LEU A 13 -4.60 4.25 -10.80
C LEU A 13 -5.77 3.43 -11.37
N PRO A 14 -6.25 2.40 -10.67
CA PRO A 14 -7.36 1.59 -11.16
C PRO A 14 -8.60 2.47 -11.38
N VAL A 15 -9.03 2.57 -12.63
CA VAL A 15 -10.15 3.40 -13.15
C VAL A 15 -11.51 3.08 -12.46
N ASN A 16 -11.55 2.10 -11.56
CA ASN A 16 -12.74 1.68 -10.81
C ASN A 16 -12.77 2.10 -9.34
N SER A 17 -11.81 2.88 -8.81
CA SER A 17 -11.92 3.40 -7.44
C SER A 17 -13.06 4.42 -7.35
N PRO A 18 -14.09 4.20 -6.49
CA PRO A 18 -15.15 5.17 -6.25
C PRO A 18 -14.63 6.53 -5.79
N LEU A 19 -13.46 6.55 -5.13
CA LEU A 19 -12.83 7.75 -4.58
C LEU A 19 -12.14 8.56 -5.67
N ILE A 20 -11.48 7.90 -6.62
CA ILE A 20 -10.92 8.55 -7.80
C ILE A 20 -12.04 9.16 -8.65
N ASN A 21 -13.13 8.43 -8.83
CA ASN A 21 -14.33 8.93 -9.53
C ASN A 21 -14.94 10.15 -8.81
N LEU A 22 -14.99 10.13 -7.47
CA LEU A 22 -15.41 11.29 -6.68
C LEU A 22 -14.50 12.50 -6.92
N GLY A 23 -13.17 12.30 -6.98
CA GLY A 23 -12.20 13.33 -7.33
C GLY A 23 -12.49 13.99 -8.68
N PHE A 24 -12.75 13.19 -9.72
CA PHE A 24 -13.14 13.71 -11.04
C PHE A 24 -14.46 14.48 -11.02
N HIS A 25 -15.46 13.99 -10.28
CA HIS A 25 -16.74 14.69 -10.12
C HIS A 25 -16.58 16.04 -9.42
N MET A 26 -15.72 16.12 -8.41
CA MET A 26 -15.47 17.35 -7.67
C MET A 26 -14.68 18.36 -8.50
N GLN A 27 -13.70 17.92 -9.31
CA GLN A 27 -13.01 18.78 -10.29
C GLN A 27 -13.96 19.35 -11.34
N ARG A 28 -14.93 18.57 -11.79
CA ARG A 28 -15.97 19.03 -12.72
C ARG A 28 -16.89 20.06 -12.07
N PHE A 29 -17.37 19.78 -10.85
CA PHE A 29 -18.20 20.71 -10.09
C PHE A 29 -17.51 22.06 -9.86
N LYS A 30 -16.20 22.03 -9.55
CA LYS A 30 -15.35 23.24 -9.46
C LYS A 30 -15.39 24.09 -10.74
N ARG A 31 -15.19 23.48 -11.91
CA ARG A 31 -15.25 24.22 -13.19
C ARG A 31 -16.60 24.88 -13.38
N GLU A 32 -17.68 24.20 -13.02
CA GLU A 32 -19.04 24.73 -13.15
C GLU A 32 -19.27 25.94 -12.22
N MET A 33 -18.75 25.91 -10.98
CA MET A 33 -18.87 27.04 -10.03
C MET A 33 -18.00 28.26 -10.39
N VAL A 34 -16.79 28.06 -10.89
CA VAL A 34 -15.94 29.16 -11.40
C VAL A 34 -16.62 29.86 -12.57
N LEU A 35 -17.16 29.07 -13.50
CA LEU A 35 -17.82 29.58 -14.71
C LEU A 35 -19.15 30.27 -14.41
N SER A 36 -19.84 29.92 -13.32
CA SER A 36 -21.08 30.60 -12.93
C SER A 36 -20.86 31.98 -12.31
N GLY A 37 -19.64 32.28 -11.82
CA GLY A 37 -19.31 33.55 -11.16
C GLY A 37 -19.98 33.75 -9.80
N GLU A 38 -20.65 32.72 -9.27
CA GLU A 38 -21.40 32.78 -8.02
C GLU A 38 -20.51 32.64 -6.77
N VAL A 39 -19.27 32.16 -6.93
CA VAL A 39 -18.37 31.85 -5.84
C VAL A 39 -17.05 32.61 -6.00
N PRO A 40 -16.61 33.38 -4.98
CA PRO A 40 -15.30 34.03 -4.99
C PRO A 40 -14.15 33.02 -5.09
N GLU A 41 -13.10 33.38 -5.83
CA GLU A 41 -11.93 32.52 -6.09
C GLU A 41 -11.26 31.99 -4.82
N TRP A 42 -11.15 32.81 -3.77
CA TRP A 42 -10.59 32.40 -2.47
C TRP A 42 -11.41 31.32 -1.74
N VAL A 43 -12.73 31.25 -1.97
CA VAL A 43 -13.58 30.18 -1.42
C VAL A 43 -13.28 28.87 -2.13
N LEU A 44 -13.03 28.92 -3.44
CA LEU A 44 -12.64 27.77 -4.23
C LEU A 44 -11.25 27.26 -3.86
N ASP A 45 -10.32 28.14 -3.52
CA ASP A 45 -8.98 27.75 -3.04
C ASP A 45 -9.04 26.98 -1.70
N ASN A 46 -9.81 27.48 -0.73
CA ASN A 46 -10.00 26.77 0.55
C ASN A 46 -10.74 25.43 0.37
N LEU A 47 -11.70 25.36 -0.56
CA LEU A 47 -12.37 24.12 -0.90
C LEU A 47 -11.41 23.11 -1.59
N ASN A 48 -10.43 23.59 -2.35
CA ASN A 48 -9.41 22.72 -2.97
C ASN A 48 -8.53 22.07 -1.91
N GLU A 49 -8.04 22.85 -0.94
CA GLU A 49 -7.21 22.31 0.13
C GLU A 49 -7.95 21.24 0.95
N LEU A 50 -9.21 21.51 1.31
CA LEU A 50 -10.06 20.54 1.99
C LEU A 50 -10.33 19.29 1.16
N LEU A 51 -10.56 19.46 -0.15
CA LEU A 51 -10.78 18.34 -1.07
C LEU A 51 -9.53 17.46 -1.20
N ASP A 52 -8.37 18.07 -1.39
CA ASP A 52 -7.11 17.34 -1.51
C ASP A 52 -6.83 16.53 -0.23
N ILE A 53 -7.11 17.09 0.96
CA ILE A 53 -7.00 16.38 2.24
C ILE A 53 -7.97 15.19 2.31
N VAL A 54 -9.22 15.38 1.88
CA VAL A 54 -10.24 14.32 1.90
C VAL A 54 -9.88 13.20 0.92
N LEU A 55 -9.46 13.53 -0.30
CA LEU A 55 -9.04 12.56 -1.29
C LEU A 55 -7.81 11.78 -0.81
N ASP A 56 -6.78 12.46 -0.31
CA ASP A 56 -5.59 11.81 0.27
C ASP A 56 -5.96 10.86 1.41
N SER A 57 -6.84 11.29 2.32
CA SER A 57 -7.32 10.46 3.43
C SER A 57 -8.08 9.22 2.94
N CYS A 58 -8.96 9.41 1.95
CA CYS A 58 -9.74 8.34 1.35
C CYS A 58 -8.85 7.34 0.61
N THR A 59 -7.89 7.80 -0.19
CA THR A 59 -6.90 6.94 -0.87
C THR A 59 -6.10 6.14 0.14
N LYS A 60 -5.56 6.78 1.20
CA LYS A 60 -4.84 6.07 2.27
C LYS A 60 -5.70 5.00 2.96
N LEU A 61 -7.00 5.24 3.14
CA LEU A 61 -7.92 4.25 3.70
C LEU A 61 -8.16 3.07 2.75
N GLU A 62 -8.34 3.33 1.46
CA GLU A 62 -8.51 2.30 0.43
C GLU A 62 -7.26 1.40 0.35
N LEU A 63 -6.07 1.99 0.30
CA LEU A 63 -4.80 1.27 0.28
C LEU A 63 -4.58 0.40 1.53
N LYS A 64 -4.90 0.94 2.72
CA LYS A 64 -4.87 0.16 3.97
C LYS A 64 -5.87 -1.00 3.95
N PHE A 65 -7.02 -0.82 3.31
CA PHE A 65 -8.01 -1.88 3.17
C PHE A 65 -7.51 -2.98 2.23
N GLU A 66 -6.94 -2.62 1.09
CA GLU A 66 -6.34 -3.57 0.14
C GLU A 66 -5.22 -4.38 0.78
N TYR A 67 -4.28 -3.72 1.48
CA TYR A 67 -3.22 -4.40 2.23
C TYR A 67 -3.79 -5.41 3.25
N LYS A 68 -4.76 -4.99 4.07
CA LYS A 68 -5.39 -5.87 5.07
C LYS A 68 -6.15 -7.02 4.42
N PHE A 69 -6.85 -6.75 3.33
CA PHE A 69 -7.61 -7.76 2.60
C PHE A 69 -6.69 -8.83 2.01
N SER A 70 -5.59 -8.43 1.37
CA SER A 70 -4.57 -9.35 0.85
C SER A 70 -3.92 -10.17 1.96
N ARG A 71 -3.56 -9.53 3.08
CA ARG A 71 -3.01 -10.23 4.25
C ARG A 71 -3.96 -11.30 4.81
N VAL A 72 -5.25 -10.98 4.99
CA VAL A 72 -6.25 -11.96 5.47
C VAL A 72 -6.46 -13.08 4.44
N SER A 73 -6.46 -12.74 3.15
CA SER A 73 -6.58 -13.73 2.08
C SER A 73 -5.41 -14.71 2.08
N ASN A 74 -4.19 -14.22 2.33
CA ASN A 74 -3.01 -15.07 2.50
C ASN A 74 -3.14 -16.02 3.68
N VAL A 75 -3.64 -15.56 4.84
CA VAL A 75 -3.89 -16.44 5.99
C VAL A 75 -4.87 -17.57 5.62
N LEU A 76 -5.97 -17.24 4.92
CA LEU A 76 -6.93 -18.24 4.46
C LEU A 76 -6.31 -19.23 3.47
N ASN A 77 -5.53 -18.75 2.50
CA ASN A 77 -4.84 -19.60 1.54
C ASN A 77 -3.88 -20.55 2.26
N ARG A 78 -3.06 -20.06 3.19
CA ARG A 78 -2.12 -20.90 3.96
C ARG A 78 -2.84 -21.97 4.78
N ILE A 79 -3.97 -21.66 5.42
CA ILE A 79 -4.78 -22.65 6.14
C ILE A 79 -5.27 -23.77 5.21
N THR A 80 -5.55 -23.45 3.95
CA THR A 80 -5.99 -24.43 2.93
C THR A 80 -4.85 -25.10 2.16
N GLY A 81 -3.59 -24.79 2.48
CA GLY A 81 -2.42 -25.32 1.79
C GLY A 81 -2.21 -24.73 0.38
N MET A 82 -2.79 -23.56 0.10
CA MET A 82 -2.58 -22.81 -1.13
C MET A 82 -1.50 -21.73 -0.92
N ASP A 83 -0.85 -21.36 -2.01
CA ASP A 83 0.12 -20.25 -2.04
C ASP A 83 -0.59 -18.90 -1.77
N GLY A 84 0.15 -17.98 -1.18
CA GLY A 84 -0.28 -16.61 -0.97
C GLY A 84 -0.31 -15.79 -2.26
N PHE A 85 -1.03 -14.68 -2.21
CA PHE A 85 -0.96 -13.59 -3.16
C PHE A 85 0.15 -12.61 -2.76
N ILE A 86 0.65 -11.88 -3.76
CA ILE A 86 1.57 -10.77 -3.53
C ILE A 86 0.81 -9.65 -2.82
N VAL A 87 1.35 -9.21 -1.67
CA VAL A 87 0.77 -8.13 -0.89
C VAL A 87 1.39 -6.80 -1.35
N PRO A 88 0.60 -5.83 -1.84
CA PRO A 88 1.11 -4.51 -2.20
C PRO A 88 1.67 -3.79 -0.97
N PHE A 89 2.63 -2.89 -1.17
CA PHE A 89 3.08 -1.98 -0.12
C PHE A 89 1.93 -1.07 0.33
N LEU A 90 2.08 -0.45 1.51
CA LEU A 90 1.00 0.36 2.12
C LEU A 90 0.66 1.63 1.33
N ASP A 91 1.55 2.06 0.45
CA ASP A 91 1.34 3.15 -0.50
C ASP A 91 0.63 2.70 -1.80
N GLY A 92 0.27 1.41 -1.90
CA GLY A 92 -0.39 0.82 -3.07
C GLY A 92 0.55 0.41 -4.18
N THR A 93 1.86 0.65 -4.05
CA THR A 93 2.81 0.22 -5.05
C THR A 93 2.99 -1.29 -5.02
N LEU A 94 3.23 -1.87 -6.20
CA LEU A 94 3.65 -3.26 -6.28
C LEU A 94 5.05 -3.40 -5.70
N PRO A 95 5.28 -4.38 -4.81
CA PRO A 95 6.61 -4.64 -4.28
C PRO A 95 7.57 -4.99 -5.42
N PRO A 96 8.86 -4.66 -5.30
CA PRO A 96 9.87 -5.16 -6.23
C PRO A 96 9.92 -6.70 -6.18
N ALA A 97 10.44 -7.34 -7.23
CA ALA A 97 10.50 -8.80 -7.34
C ALA A 97 11.15 -9.51 -6.12
N CYS A 98 12.06 -8.84 -5.42
CA CYS A 98 12.69 -9.38 -4.20
C CYS A 98 11.81 -9.33 -2.94
N CYS A 99 10.61 -8.74 -3.03
CA CYS A 99 9.59 -8.70 -1.98
C CYS A 99 8.29 -9.42 -2.41
N GLU A 100 8.28 -10.12 -3.54
CA GLU A 100 7.11 -10.85 -4.06
C GLU A 100 6.97 -12.25 -3.43
N PHE A 101 6.73 -12.32 -2.12
CA PHE A 101 6.59 -13.59 -1.40
C PHE A 101 5.18 -14.18 -1.47
N LYS A 102 5.11 -15.49 -1.73
CA LYS A 102 3.90 -16.32 -1.73
C LYS A 102 3.92 -17.40 -0.65
N SER A 103 5.10 -17.67 -0.07
CA SER A 103 5.28 -18.65 1.00
C SER A 103 6.21 -18.12 2.08
N ALA A 104 6.13 -18.71 3.27
CA ALA A 104 7.00 -18.32 4.39
C ALA A 104 8.46 -18.68 4.10
N GLU A 105 8.70 -19.77 3.37
CA GLU A 105 10.00 -20.31 3.02
C GLU A 105 10.77 -19.41 2.04
N GLU A 106 10.07 -18.74 1.12
CA GLU A 106 10.69 -17.79 0.18
C GLU A 106 11.33 -16.59 0.88
N ILE A 107 10.85 -16.23 2.07
CA ILE A 107 11.43 -15.15 2.88
C ILE A 107 12.82 -15.52 3.38
N ASP A 108 13.16 -16.80 3.53
CA ASP A 108 14.42 -17.18 4.14
C ASP A 108 15.65 -16.84 3.28
N GLY A 109 15.47 -16.83 1.95
CA GLY A 109 16.52 -16.50 0.97
C GLY A 109 16.72 -15.00 0.72
N ILE A 110 16.12 -14.14 1.55
CA ILE A 110 16.21 -12.69 1.37
C ILE A 110 17.53 -12.13 1.91
N SER A 111 18.16 -11.22 1.15
CA SER A 111 19.32 -10.47 1.63
C SER A 111 18.91 -9.40 2.66
N ARG A 112 19.85 -9.01 3.53
CA ARG A 112 19.61 -7.97 4.56
C ARG A 112 19.09 -6.66 3.97
N HIS A 113 19.66 -6.23 2.84
CA HIS A 113 19.26 -4.98 2.19
C HIS A 113 17.80 -5.03 1.71
N ASN A 114 17.41 -6.16 1.10
CA ASN A 114 16.04 -6.34 0.62
C ASN A 114 15.06 -6.48 1.79
N MET A 115 15.44 -7.15 2.89
CA MET A 115 14.64 -7.21 4.11
C MET A 115 14.27 -5.83 4.64
N ILE A 116 15.26 -4.96 4.84
CA ILE A 116 15.05 -3.59 5.31
C ILE A 116 14.10 -2.81 4.39
N MET A 117 14.28 -2.95 3.07
CA MET A 117 13.40 -2.33 2.09
C MET A 117 11.96 -2.84 2.20
N CYS A 118 11.74 -4.16 2.28
CA CYS A 118 10.39 -4.71 2.40
C CYS A 118 9.74 -4.25 3.72
N LEU A 119 10.46 -4.31 4.85
CA LEU A 119 9.94 -3.89 6.15
C LEU A 119 9.49 -2.43 6.15
N ASN A 120 10.28 -1.54 5.54
CA ASN A 120 9.91 -0.13 5.37
C ASN A 120 8.67 0.05 4.47
N GLY A 121 8.57 -0.68 3.35
CA GLY A 121 7.42 -0.60 2.45
C GLY A 121 6.10 -1.04 3.09
N TYR A 122 6.16 -1.93 4.09
CA TYR A 122 5.02 -2.38 4.88
C TYR A 122 4.87 -1.63 6.22
N ASP A 123 5.63 -0.57 6.47
CA ASP A 123 5.60 0.24 7.71
C ASP A 123 5.73 -0.63 8.97
N ILE A 124 6.66 -1.60 8.94
CA ILE A 124 6.93 -2.51 10.06
C ILE A 124 8.05 -1.91 10.90
N GLU A 125 7.82 -1.73 12.20
CA GLU A 125 8.86 -1.30 13.13
C GLU A 125 9.88 -2.42 13.40
N PHE A 126 11.16 -2.10 13.24
CA PHE A 126 12.27 -2.99 13.54
C PHE A 126 13.49 -2.22 14.04
N ASP A 127 14.40 -2.94 14.70
CA ASP A 127 15.73 -2.45 15.06
C ASP A 127 16.76 -3.20 14.19
N GLU A 128 17.80 -2.50 13.74
CA GLU A 128 18.86 -3.08 12.93
C GLU A 128 19.69 -4.14 13.66
N GLU A 129 19.63 -4.14 15.00
CA GLU A 129 20.26 -5.14 15.87
C GLU A 129 19.40 -6.40 16.09
N GLU A 130 18.14 -6.41 15.63
CA GLU A 130 17.29 -7.61 15.70
C GLU A 130 17.87 -8.77 14.88
N THR A 131 17.64 -10.00 15.34
CA THR A 131 18.14 -11.19 14.65
C THR A 131 17.48 -11.35 13.29
N PRO A 132 18.20 -11.91 12.29
CA PRO A 132 17.63 -12.14 10.96
C PRO A 132 16.34 -12.96 11.00
N SER A 133 16.29 -14.00 11.84
CA SER A 133 15.09 -14.83 12.06
C SER A 133 13.89 -14.03 12.58
N LEU A 134 14.11 -13.05 13.46
CA LEU A 134 13.04 -12.20 14.00
C LEU A 134 12.51 -11.25 12.91
N LEU A 135 13.40 -10.64 12.13
CA LEU A 135 13.02 -9.77 11.00
C LEU A 135 12.23 -10.54 9.94
N LYS A 136 12.69 -11.74 9.57
CA LYS A 136 11.98 -12.65 8.65
C LYS A 136 10.59 -13.04 9.17
N SER A 137 10.48 -13.33 10.48
CA SER A 137 9.19 -13.62 11.13
C SER A 137 8.24 -12.43 11.11
N LYS A 138 8.73 -11.21 11.39
CA LYS A 138 7.92 -9.98 11.31
C LYS A 138 7.39 -9.77 9.89
N LEU A 139 8.23 -9.97 8.87
CA LEU A 139 7.82 -9.83 7.47
C LEU A 139 6.75 -10.89 7.10
N ARG A 140 6.96 -12.16 7.47
CA ARG A 140 5.97 -13.23 7.30
C ARG A 140 4.60 -12.83 7.87
N ASP A 141 4.61 -12.33 9.10
CA ASP A 141 3.39 -11.99 9.82
C ASP A 141 2.64 -10.81 9.19
N ALA A 142 3.39 -9.83 8.66
CA ALA A 142 2.84 -8.71 7.93
C ALA A 142 2.23 -9.11 6.58
N LEU A 143 2.79 -10.12 5.92
CA LEU A 143 2.27 -10.65 4.65
C LEU A 143 1.10 -11.64 4.84
N GLY A 144 0.83 -12.05 6.08
CA GLY A 144 -0.22 -13.02 6.38
C GLY A 144 0.14 -14.43 5.90
N LEU A 145 1.43 -14.71 5.72
CA LEU A 145 1.94 -16.02 5.32
C LEU A 145 2.05 -16.93 6.55
N ILE A 146 0.92 -17.10 7.23
CA ILE A 146 0.82 -17.74 8.54
C ILE A 146 -0.18 -18.89 8.48
N GLY A 147 0.32 -20.11 8.32
CA GLY A 147 -0.40 -21.37 8.49
C GLY A 147 0.16 -22.19 9.66
N ALA A 148 -0.52 -23.30 9.99
CA ALA A 148 -0.08 -24.18 11.07
C ALA A 148 1.35 -24.74 10.86
N ILE A 149 1.75 -24.93 9.60
CA ILE A 149 3.09 -25.42 9.22
C ILE A 149 4.12 -24.28 9.30
N ASP A 150 3.73 -23.04 8.99
CA ASP A 150 4.61 -21.88 8.97
C ASP A 150 5.07 -21.44 10.37
N TYR A 151 4.31 -21.79 11.41
CA TYR A 151 4.72 -21.59 12.81
C TYR A 151 5.82 -22.56 13.27
N VAL A 152 5.96 -23.70 12.59
CA VAL A 152 6.99 -24.71 12.86
C VAL A 152 8.24 -24.44 12.01
N TYR A 153 8.13 -23.57 11.01
CA TYR A 153 9.26 -23.18 10.19
C TYR A 153 10.27 -22.33 10.99
N GLU A 154 11.50 -22.80 11.07
CA GLU A 154 12.60 -22.10 11.72
C GLU A 154 13.41 -21.34 10.66
N TYR A 155 13.31 -20.01 10.67
CA TYR A 155 14.10 -19.14 9.80
C TYR A 155 15.60 -19.26 10.12
N SER A 156 16.43 -19.20 9.08
CA SER A 156 17.87 -19.13 9.28
C SER A 156 18.29 -17.78 9.88
N ASP A 157 19.23 -17.83 10.83
CA ASP A 157 19.85 -16.65 11.46
C ASP A 157 20.95 -16.00 10.59
N ASN A 158 20.99 -16.35 9.30
CA ASN A 158 21.95 -15.81 8.35
C ASN A 158 21.23 -15.05 7.23
N TRP A 159 21.94 -14.11 6.63
CA TRP A 159 21.56 -13.49 5.36
C TRP A 159 22.19 -14.28 4.22
N GLU A 160 21.48 -14.42 3.10
CA GLU A 160 22.07 -14.86 1.83
C GLU A 160 23.01 -13.81 1.22
#